data_AF-A0A1V5G8W3-F1
#
_entry.id   AF-A0A1V5G8W3-F1
#
_cell.length_a   1.000
_cell.length_b   1.000
_cell.length_c   1.000
_cell.angle_alpha   90.00
_cell.angle_beta   90.00
_cell.angle_gamma   90.00
#
_symmetry.space_group_name_H-M   'P 1'
#
loop_
_entity.id
_entity.type
_entity.pdbx_description
1 polymer ?
#
loop_
_entity_poly.entity_id
_entity_poly.type
_entity_poly.pdbx_seq_one_letter_code
_entity_poly.pdbx_strand_id
1 'polypeptide(L)' 'MEYDRLFELRNAPVLMPGDRIIYDLAGGYTMCLTPLFIRYLPAVYAELTDGTLFKARDEWGLDEFLQKNHY' A
#
# COMPACT_ATOMS: atom_id res chain seq x y z
N MET A 1 13.89 -9.71 -5.92
CA MET A 1 13.09 -8.90 -6.86
C MET A 1 12.53 -9.71 -8.02
N GLU A 2 13.13 -10.83 -8.42
CA GLU A 2 12.61 -11.65 -9.53
C GLU A 2 11.16 -12.14 -9.33
N TYR A 3 10.74 -12.29 -8.07
CA TYR A 3 9.37 -12.64 -7.68
C TYR A 3 8.52 -11.45 -7.21
N ASP A 4 9.00 -10.21 -7.33
CA ASP A 4 8.24 -9.00 -6.97
C ASP A 4 7.23 -8.66 -8.07
N ARG A 5 6.26 -9.56 -8.26
CA ARG A 5 5.21 -9.50 -9.27
C ARG A 5 3.88 -9.86 -8.61
N LEU A 6 2.96 -8.89 -8.56
CA LEU A 6 1.65 -9.08 -7.94
C LEU A 6 0.62 -9.75 -8.87
N PHE A 7 0.69 -9.51 -10.18
CA PHE A 7 -0.29 -10.03 -11.14
C PHE A 7 0.25 -10.03 -12.58
N GLU A 8 -0.51 -10.67 -13.47
CA GLU A 8 -0.34 -10.64 -14.92
C GLU A 8 -1.72 -10.39 -15.55
N LEU A 9 -1.80 -9.46 -16.51
CA LEU A 9 -2.99 -9.27 -17.33
C LEU A 9 -2.77 -9.94 -18.69
N ARG A 10 -3.77 -10.70 -19.15
CA ARG A 10 -3.78 -11.34 -20.48
C ARG A 10 -5.01 -10.89 -21.24
N ASN A 11 -4.83 -10.55 -22.51
CA ASN A 11 -5.90 -10.03 -23.38
C ASN A 11 -6.63 -8.81 -22.79
N ALA A 12 -5.89 -7.95 -22.09
CA ALA A 12 -6.41 -6.72 -21.48
C ALA A 12 -5.91 -5.48 -22.24
N PRO A 13 -6.55 -4.31 -22.06
CA PRO A 13 -6.04 -3.04 -22.58
C PRO A 13 -4.61 -2.77 -22.10
N VAL A 14 -3.83 -2.07 -22.92
CA VAL A 14 -2.48 -1.61 -22.56
C VAL A 14 -2.62 -0.51 -21.50
N LEU A 15 -1.87 -0.66 -20.39
CA LEU A 15 -1.83 0.34 -19.34
C LEU A 15 -1.07 1.58 -19.79
N MET A 16 -1.61 2.75 -19.46
CA MET A 16 -1.02 4.05 -19.72
C MET A 16 -0.67 4.76 -18.40
N PRO A 17 0.32 5.67 -18.39
CA PRO A 17 0.59 6.49 -17.22
C PRO A 17 -0.67 7.24 -16.76
N GLY A 18 -0.99 7.11 -15.47
CA GLY A 18 -2.20 7.69 -14.87
C GLY A 18 -3.32 6.69 -14.62
N ASP A 19 -3.27 5.52 -15.27
CA ASP A 19 -4.21 4.43 -14.97
C ASP A 19 -4.02 3.91 -13.53
N ARG A 20 -5.11 3.44 -12.94
CA ARG A 20 -5.12 2.90 -11.57
C ARG A 20 -5.32 1.40 -11.60
N ILE A 21 -4.46 0.68 -10.89
CA ILE A 21 -4.66 -0.73 -10.57
C ILE A 21 -5.21 -0.80 -9.14
N ILE A 22 -6.41 -1.34 -9.00
CA ILE A 22 -7.10 -1.48 -7.71
C ILE A 22 -7.10 -2.97 -7.35
N TYR A 23 -6.54 -3.29 -6.18
CA TYR A 23 -6.58 -4.64 -5.63
C TYR A 23 -7.72 -4.75 -4.64
N ASP A 24 -8.74 -5.53 -4.99
CA ASP A 24 -9.82 -5.84 -4.08
C ASP A 24 -9.39 -6.87 -3.02
N LEU A 25 -10.11 -6.92 -1.91
CA LEU A 25 -9.91 -7.89 -0.81
C LEU A 25 -8.53 -7.82 -0.12
N ALA A 26 -7.81 -6.70 -0.26
CA ALA A 26 -6.52 -6.45 0.38
C ALA A 26 -6.59 -6.06 1.88
N GLY A 27 -7.76 -6.18 2.51
CA GLY A 27 -7.94 -5.81 3.92
C GLY A 27 -7.28 -6.79 4.90
N GLY A 28 -7.30 -8.08 4.59
CA GLY A 28 -6.65 -9.12 5.38
C GLY A 28 -5.23 -9.38 4.92
N TYR A 29 -4.33 -9.70 5.86
CA TYR A 29 -2.97 -10.22 5.58
C TYR A 29 -2.08 -9.40 4.62
N THR A 30 -2.42 -8.13 4.37
CA THR A 30 -1.62 -7.25 3.49
C THR A 30 -0.82 -6.28 4.33
N MET A 31 -1.48 -5.32 4.98
CA MET A 31 -0.80 -4.29 5.77
C MET A 31 -0.05 -4.86 6.98
N CYS A 32 -0.59 -5.89 7.65
CA CYS A 32 0.05 -6.52 8.80
C CYS A 32 1.27 -7.39 8.44
N LEU A 33 1.45 -7.73 7.16
CA LEU A 33 2.58 -8.52 6.67
C LEU A 33 3.52 -7.71 5.76
N THR A 34 3.24 -6.41 5.56
CA THR A 34 4.04 -5.56 4.68
C THR A 34 5.40 -5.24 5.31
N PRO A 35 6.53 -5.62 4.68
CA PRO A 35 7.86 -5.23 5.16
C PRO A 35 8.19 -3.79 4.73
N LEU A 36 9.16 -3.18 5.42
CA LEU A 36 9.70 -1.84 5.09
C LEU A 36 10.82 -1.91 4.05
N PHE A 37 10.65 -2.75 3.03
CA PHE A 37 11.64 -2.91 1.98
C PHE A 37 11.44 -1.82 0.93
N ILE A 38 12.48 -1.00 0.70
CA ILE A 38 12.58 0.13 -0.25
C ILE A 38 11.52 1.26 -0.12
N ARG A 39 10.52 1.12 0.75
CA ARG A 39 9.48 2.13 0.99
C ARG A 39 8.94 2.02 2.42
N TYR A 40 8.56 3.16 2.98
CA TYR A 40 7.84 3.23 4.25
C TYR A 40 6.37 2.82 4.12
N LEU A 41 5.74 2.46 5.24
CA LEU A 41 4.34 2.11 5.25
C LEU A 41 3.48 3.29 4.75
N PRO A 42 2.52 3.05 3.84
CA PRO A 42 1.67 4.10 3.31
C PRO A 42 0.62 4.57 4.34
N ALA A 43 0.05 5.74 4.06
CA ALA A 43 -1.18 6.18 4.71
C ALA A 43 -2.31 5.19 4.45
N VAL A 44 -3.20 5.04 5.42
CA VAL A 44 -4.39 4.19 5.32
C VAL A 44 -5.61 5.08 5.47
N TYR A 45 -6.54 4.95 4.53
CA TYR A 45 -7.81 5.65 4.54
C TYR A 45 -8.94 4.64 4.66
N ALA A 46 -9.95 4.98 5.43
CA ALA A 46 -11.21 4.26 5.51
C ALA A 46 -12.32 5.14 4.93
N GLU A 47 -13.12 4.58 4.05
CA GLU A 47 -14.37 5.23 3.62
C GLU A 47 -15.43 4.98 4.68
N LEU A 48 -16.04 6.06 5.18
CA LEU A 48 -17.12 6.01 6.16
C LEU A 48 -18.47 5.77 5.47
N THR A 49 -19.51 5.46 6.26
CA THR A 49 -20.85 5.18 5.73
C THR A 49 -21.50 6.35 4.99
N ASP A 50 -21.02 7.58 5.21
CA ASP A 50 -21.47 8.79 4.53
C ASP A 50 -20.66 9.12 3.25
N GLY A 51 -19.73 8.24 2.87
CA GLY A 51 -18.85 8.39 1.71
C GLY A 51 -17.64 9.30 1.95
N THR A 52 -17.45 9.82 3.16
CA THR A 52 -16.26 10.61 3.48
C THR A 52 -15.05 9.71 3.74
N LEU A 53 -13.84 10.22 3.44
CA LEU A 53 -12.60 9.50 3.71
C LEU A 53 -12.02 9.95 5.06
N PHE A 54 -11.79 8.98 5.94
CA PHE A 54 -11.08 9.15 7.20
C PHE A 54 -9.66 8.63 7.07
N LYS A 55 -8.65 9.48 7.33
CA LYS A 55 -7.25 9.06 7.38
C LYS A 55 -7.02 8.29 8.67
N ALA A 56 -7.14 6.97 8.60
CA ALA A 56 -7.02 6.07 9.74
C ALA A 56 -5.57 5.93 10.23
N ARG A 57 -4.60 6.18 9.35
CA ARG A 57 -3.18 6.20 9.70
C ARG A 57 -2.39 7.08 8.75
N ASP A 58 -1.48 7.87 9.28
CA ASP A 58 -0.48 8.57 8.50
C ASP A 58 0.53 7.60 7.85
N GLU A 59 1.10 8.03 6.74
CA GLU A 59 2.27 7.40 6.18
C GLU A 59 3.44 7.47 7.16
N TRP A 60 4.29 6.45 7.14
CA TRP A 60 5.53 6.48 7.91
C TRP A 60 6.59 7.32 7.22
N GLY A 61 7.33 8.06 8.02
CA GLY A 61 8.55 8.74 7.63
C GLY A 61 9.79 8.09 8.26
N LEU A 62 10.89 8.85 8.21
CA LEU A 62 12.16 8.44 8.80
C LEU A 62 12.06 8.28 10.32
N ASP A 63 11.32 9.16 10.98
CA ASP A 63 11.22 9.17 12.44
C ASP A 63 10.56 7.89 12.95
N GLU A 64 9.47 7.43 12.32
CA GLU A 64 8.81 6.16 12.66
C GLU A 64 9.72 4.97 12.40
N PHE A 65 10.44 4.97 11.27
CA PHE A 65 11.36 3.88 10.92
C PHE A 65 12.51 3.75 11.92
N LEU A 66 13.06 4.86 12.39
CA LEU A 66 14.18 4.88 13.33
C LEU A 66 13.79 4.57 14.78
N GLN A 67 12.50 4.51 15.11
CA GLN A 67 12.06 4.25 16.49
C GLN A 67 12.68 2.98 17.06
N LYS A 68 13.32 3.14 18.24
CA LYS A 68 13.95 2.06 19.00
C LYS A 68 15.14 1.39 18.29
N ASN A 69 15.67 1.97 17.22
CA ASN A 69 16.99 1.59 16.72
C ASN A 69 18.07 2.22 17.62
N HIS A 70 19.08 1.44 17.97
CA HIS A 70 20.20 1.87 18.82
C HIS A 70 21.48 2.15 18.01
N TYR A 71 21.40 2.06 16.69
CA TYR A 71 22.49 2.22 15.73
C TYR A 71 21.95 2.66 14.37
#